data_AF-A7T1E7-F1
#
_entry.id   AF-A7T1E7-F1
#
_cell.length_a   1.000
_cell.length_b   1.000
_cell.length_c   1.000
_cell.angle_alpha   90.00
_cell.angle_beta   90.00
_cell.angle_gamma   90.00
#
_symmetry.space_group_name_H-M   'P 1'
#
loop_
_entity.id
_entity.type
_entity.pdbx_description
1 polymer ?
#
loop_
_entity_poly.entity_id
_entity_poly.type
_entity_poly.pdbx_seq_one_letter_code
_entity_poly.pdbx_strand_id
1 'polypeptide(L)'
;MQRRLRLRDWLAIQIESGEFTGLEWLDKGRRVFRVPWKHGSRQSWNVEKDAAVFREWAIYTGRYDARKMKPNPRRWKTNFRCALNALPDIEEVTEKSCTRGNNAFKVYRMKP
;
A
#
# COMPACT_ATOMS: atom_id res chain seq x y z
N MET A 1 9.37 3.42 -24.81
CA MET A 1 8.22 3.19 -23.91
C MET A 1 8.73 2.47 -22.66
N GLN A 2 8.88 3.17 -21.54
CA GLN A 2 9.43 2.58 -20.31
C GLN A 2 8.46 1.51 -19.79
N ARG A 3 8.95 0.28 -19.59
CA ARG A 3 8.14 -0.84 -19.12
C ARG A 3 7.69 -0.55 -17.70
N ARG A 4 6.38 -0.58 -17.47
CA ARG A 4 5.80 -0.28 -16.16
C ARG A 4 6.21 -1.34 -15.13
N LEU A 5 6.61 -0.91 -13.94
CA LEU A 5 6.99 -1.80 -12.85
C LEU A 5 5.79 -2.62 -12.36
N ARG A 6 6.08 -3.84 -11.88
CA ARG A 6 5.10 -4.63 -11.14
C ARG A 6 4.95 -4.06 -9.73
N LEU A 7 3.89 -4.45 -9.03
CA LEU A 7 3.59 -3.93 -7.69
C LEU A 7 4.76 -4.14 -6.72
N ARG A 8 5.45 -5.29 -6.74
CA ARG A 8 6.61 -5.56 -5.87
C ARG A 8 7.70 -4.49 -6.01
N ASP A 9 8.18 -4.27 -7.23
CA ASP A 9 9.30 -3.34 -7.49
C ASP A 9 8.86 -1.90 -7.27
N TRP A 10 7.63 -1.55 -7.68
CA TRP A 10 7.06 -0.24 -7.42
C TRP A 10 6.99 0.04 -5.91
N LEU A 11 6.51 -0.94 -5.13
CA LEU A 11 6.37 -0.80 -3.69
C LEU A 11 7.73 -0.63 -3.01
N ALA A 12 8.76 -1.37 -3.43
CA ALA A 12 10.11 -1.22 -2.89
C ALA A 12 10.63 0.21 -3.06
N ILE A 13 10.38 0.83 -4.22
CA ILE A 13 10.74 2.24 -4.48
C ILE A 13 9.93 3.17 -3.58
N GLN A 14 8.62 2.95 -3.43
CA GLN A 14 7.77 3.82 -2.59
C GLN A 14 8.10 3.70 -1.09
N ILE A 15 8.53 2.52 -0.64
CA ILE A 15 8.99 2.33 0.74
C ILE A 15 10.32 3.07 0.96
N GLU A 16 11.23 3.00 -0.02
CA GLU A 16 12.53 3.68 0.05
C GLU A 16 12.39 5.20 -0.03
N SER A 17 11.40 5.73 -0.75
CA SER A 17 11.18 7.18 -0.85
C SER A 17 10.71 7.81 0.47
N GLY A 18 10.08 7.03 1.35
CA GLY A 18 9.56 7.51 2.63
C GLY A 18 8.41 8.52 2.51
N GLU A 19 7.83 8.69 1.32
CA GLU A 19 6.81 9.72 1.04
C GLU A 19 5.46 9.41 1.69
N PHE A 20 5.15 8.12 1.92
CA PHE A 20 3.87 7.70 2.47
C PHE A 20 3.99 7.39 3.97
N THR A 21 3.32 8.18 4.80
CA THR A 21 3.31 7.98 6.25
C THR A 21 2.86 6.56 6.61
N GLY A 22 3.72 5.83 7.33
CA GLY A 22 3.46 4.48 7.79
C GLY A 22 3.75 3.37 6.78
N LEU A 23 4.20 3.69 5.56
CA LEU A 23 4.78 2.74 4.61
C LEU A 23 6.30 2.77 4.75
N GLU A 24 6.89 1.76 5.38
CA GLU A 24 8.32 1.78 5.70
C GLU A 24 8.88 0.35 5.85
N TRP A 25 10.20 0.23 5.69
CA TRP A 25 10.94 -0.96 6.06
C TRP A 25 10.95 -1.09 7.60
N LEU A 26 10.53 -2.25 8.10
CA LEU A 26 10.74 -2.64 9.49
C LEU A 26 12.07 -3.37 9.67
N ASP A 27 12.48 -4.12 8.63
CA ASP A 27 13.79 -4.77 8.54
C ASP A 27 14.16 -4.86 7.06
N LYS A 28 15.02 -3.94 6.59
CA LYS A 28 15.43 -3.88 5.18
C LYS A 28 16.27 -5.10 4.77
N GLY A 29 17.08 -5.65 5.67
CA GLY A 29 17.90 -6.84 5.41
C GLY A 29 17.04 -8.08 5.15
N ARG A 30 15.94 -8.24 5.90
CA ARG A 30 14.96 -9.31 5.71
C ARG A 30 13.80 -8.95 4.78
N ARG A 31 13.84 -7.76 4.16
CA ARG A 31 12.79 -7.19 3.30
C ARG A 31 11.39 -7.23 3.94
N VAL A 32 11.33 -6.93 5.24
CA VAL A 32 10.07 -6.83 6.00
C VAL A 32 9.66 -5.36 6.04
N PHE A 33 8.42 -5.09 5.65
CA PHE A 33 7.87 -3.74 5.59
C PHE A 33 6.45 -3.71 6.15
N ARG A 34 5.97 -2.53 6.53
CA ARG A 34 4.57 -2.31 6.91
C ARG A 34 3.84 -1.44 5.90
N VAL A 35 2.53 -1.61 5.80
CA VAL A 35 1.62 -0.79 5.00
C VAL A 35 0.53 -0.24 5.91
N PRO A 36 0.23 1.07 5.88
CA PRO A 36 -0.84 1.65 6.69
C PRO A 36 -2.18 1.05 6.25
N TRP A 37 -3.00 0.63 7.22
CA TRP A 37 -4.22 -0.13 6.95
C TRP A 37 -5.46 0.34 7.70
N LYS A 38 -5.45 1.60 8.17
CA LYS A 38 -6.56 2.24 8.89
C LYS A 38 -7.92 2.01 8.22
N HIS A 39 -8.94 1.75 9.05
CA HIS A 39 -10.30 1.49 8.58
C HIS A 39 -11.00 2.80 8.19
N GLY A 40 -11.65 2.83 7.02
CA GLY A 40 -12.28 4.03 6.46
C GLY A 40 -13.43 4.61 7.28
N SER A 41 -14.02 3.81 8.18
CA SER A 41 -15.08 4.28 9.09
C SER A 41 -14.58 4.98 10.35
N ARG A 42 -13.25 5.11 10.55
CA ARG A 42 -12.70 5.84 11.70
C ARG A 42 -12.89 7.34 11.50
N GLN A 43 -13.32 8.06 12.53
CA GLN A 43 -13.52 9.51 12.47
C GLN A 43 -12.26 10.27 12.04
N SER A 44 -11.09 9.80 12.46
CA SER A 44 -9.79 10.40 12.11
C SER A 44 -9.26 9.94 10.74
N TRP A 45 -10.05 9.22 9.94
CA TRP A 45 -9.63 8.74 8.62
C TRP A 45 -9.63 9.88 7.61
N ASN A 46 -8.54 10.01 6.87
CA ASN A 46 -8.32 11.06 5.88
C ASN A 46 -7.86 10.45 4.56
N VAL A 47 -8.57 10.73 3.47
CA VAL A 47 -8.26 10.15 2.15
C VAL A 47 -6.86 10.49 1.64
N GLU A 48 -6.42 11.72 1.84
CA GLU A 48 -5.12 12.21 1.36
C GLU A 48 -3.94 11.57 2.10
N LYS A 49 -4.16 11.11 3.34
CA LYS A 49 -3.14 10.44 4.16
C LYS A 49 -3.28 8.92 4.14
N ASP A 50 -4.45 8.43 4.55
CA ASP A 50 -4.71 7.00 4.79
C ASP A 50 -4.98 6.20 3.51
N ALA A 51 -5.25 6.87 2.38
CA ALA A 51 -5.42 6.22 1.07
C ALA A 51 -4.33 6.58 0.05
N ALA A 52 -3.33 7.37 0.44
CA ALA A 52 -2.31 7.91 -0.45
C ALA A 52 -1.63 6.82 -1.30
N VAL A 53 -1.02 5.82 -0.66
CA VAL A 53 -0.32 4.73 -1.38
C VAL A 53 -1.25 3.95 -2.31
N PHE A 54 -2.51 3.75 -1.91
CA PHE A 54 -3.50 3.05 -2.74
C PHE A 54 -3.90 3.89 -3.95
N ARG A 55 -4.06 5.20 -3.76
CA ARG A 55 -4.35 6.16 -4.82
C ARG A 55 -3.19 6.21 -5.81
N GLU A 56 -1.96 6.37 -5.33
CA GLU A 56 -0.78 6.47 -6.20
C GLU A 56 -0.58 5.17 -7.00
N TRP A 57 -0.83 4.00 -6.41
CA TRP A 57 -0.89 2.76 -7.19
C TRP A 57 -1.99 2.77 -8.24
N ALA A 58 -3.17 3.31 -7.94
CA ALA A 58 -4.26 3.42 -8.91
C ALA A 58 -3.91 4.36 -10.08
N ILE A 59 -3.27 5.50 -9.80
CA ILE A 59 -2.77 6.45 -10.80
C ILE A 59 -1.67 5.82 -11.63
N TYR A 60 -0.65 5.26 -10.98
CA TYR A 60 0.45 4.54 -11.63
C TYR A 60 -0.09 3.40 -12.50
N THR A 61 -1.20 2.78 -12.10
CA THR A 61 -1.87 1.75 -12.88
C THR A 61 -2.75 2.20 -14.04
N GLY A 62 -3.00 3.49 -14.18
CA GLY A 62 -4.00 4.01 -15.10
C GLY A 62 -5.43 3.58 -14.73
N ARG A 63 -5.64 3.02 -13.54
CA ARG A 63 -6.97 2.63 -13.04
C ARG A 63 -7.71 3.80 -12.39
N TYR A 64 -7.02 4.91 -12.17
CA TYR A 64 -7.60 6.15 -11.70
C TYR A 64 -6.94 7.33 -12.41
N ASP A 65 -7.75 8.21 -13.00
CA ASP A 65 -7.33 9.50 -13.56
C ASP A 65 -8.05 10.61 -12.78
N ALA A 66 -7.29 11.36 -12.00
CA ALA A 66 -7.84 12.43 -11.15
C ALA A 66 -8.52 13.56 -11.93
N ARG A 67 -8.26 13.69 -13.24
CA ARG A 67 -8.89 14.70 -14.10
C ARG A 67 -10.25 14.26 -14.63
N LYS A 68 -10.51 12.95 -14.65
CA LYS A 68 -11.68 12.35 -15.32
C LYS A 68 -12.60 11.55 -14.40
N MET A 69 -12.10 11.12 -13.25
CA MET A 69 -12.79 10.18 -12.38
C MET A 69 -12.95 10.77 -10.98
N LYS A 70 -14.09 10.50 -10.34
CA LYS A 70 -14.28 10.81 -8.92
C LYS A 70 -13.43 9.88 -8.05
N PRO A 71 -12.80 10.37 -6.95
CA PRO A 71 -12.09 9.54 -5.99
C PRO A 71 -12.92 8.37 -5.47
N ASN A 72 -12.31 7.17 -5.42
CA ASN A 72 -12.92 5.99 -4.77
C ASN A 72 -11.88 5.22 -3.95
N PRO A 73 -11.61 5.65 -2.70
CA PRO A 73 -10.58 5.06 -1.85
C PRO A 73 -10.82 3.59 -1.53
N ARG A 74 -12.09 3.18 -1.40
CA ARG A 74 -12.47 1.78 -1.19
C ARG A 74 -12.03 0.90 -2.36
N ARG A 75 -12.23 1.37 -3.59
CA ARG A 75 -11.82 0.65 -4.81
C ARG A 75 -10.29 0.58 -4.91
N TRP A 76 -9.59 1.67 -4.63
CA TRP A 76 -8.12 1.69 -4.64
C TRP A 76 -7.53 0.69 -3.64
N LYS A 77 -7.99 0.72 -2.37
CA LYS A 77 -7.54 -0.21 -1.33
C LYS A 77 -7.84 -1.66 -1.67
N THR A 78 -9.03 -1.93 -2.23
CA THR A 78 -9.41 -3.28 -2.67
C THR A 78 -8.50 -3.79 -3.79
N ASN A 79 -8.29 -2.99 -4.83
CA ASN A 79 -7.44 -3.37 -5.95
C ASN A 79 -5.98 -3.58 -5.53
N PHE A 80 -5.47 -2.70 -4.67
CA PHE A 80 -4.13 -2.82 -4.10
C PHE A 80 -3.96 -4.13 -3.33
N ARG A 81 -4.90 -4.43 -2.41
CA ARG A 81 -4.90 -5.69 -1.65
C ARG A 81 -4.93 -6.91 -2.56
N CYS A 82 -5.81 -6.93 -3.58
CA CYS A 82 -5.88 -8.05 -4.50
C CYS A 82 -4.56 -8.23 -5.28
N ALA A 83 -3.95 -7.14 -5.73
CA ALA A 83 -2.66 -7.19 -6.41
C ALA A 83 -1.54 -7.68 -5.49
N LEU A 84 -1.54 -7.25 -4.21
CA LEU A 84 -0.55 -7.67 -3.23
C LEU A 84 -0.68 -9.16 -2.91
N ASN A 85 -1.91 -9.65 -2.70
CA ASN A 85 -2.20 -11.06 -2.42
C ASN A 85 -1.92 -11.98 -3.62
N ALA A 86 -1.89 -11.44 -4.84
CA ALA A 86 -1.58 -12.21 -6.04
C ALA A 86 -0.07 -12.40 -6.29
N LEU A 87 0.79 -11.72 -5.52
CA LEU A 87 2.24 -11.84 -5.64
C LEU A 87 2.73 -13.08 -4.88
N PRO A 88 3.32 -14.09 -5.55
CA PRO A 88 3.79 -15.30 -4.87
C PRO A 88 5.00 -15.04 -3.96
N ASP A 89 5.72 -13.96 -4.21
CA ASP A 89 6.93 -13.49 -3.54
C ASP A 89 6.66 -12.40 -2.50
N ILE A 90 5.40 -12.13 -2.16
CA ILE A 90 5.02 -11.32 -1.00
C ILE A 90 4.09 -12.15 -0.10
N GLU A 91 4.36 -12.13 1.20
CA GLU A 91 3.50 -12.76 2.19
C GLU A 91 3.19 -11.81 3.34
N GLU A 92 1.97 -11.92 3.88
CA GLU A 92 1.55 -11.16 5.06
C GLU A 92 2.09 -11.84 6.32
N VAL A 93 2.79 -11.09 7.17
CA VAL A 93 3.24 -11.54 8.49
C VAL A 93 2.20 -11.10 9.51
N THR A 94 1.16 -11.91 9.67
CA THR A 94 -0.03 -11.55 10.44
C THR A 94 0.27 -11.36 11.93
N GLU A 95 1.21 -12.12 12.51
CA GLU A 95 1.55 -11.99 13.93
C GLU A 95 2.16 -10.63 14.29
N LYS A 96 2.77 -9.96 13.30
CA LYS A 96 3.37 -8.63 13.47
C LYS A 96 2.42 -7.49 13.07
N SER A 97 1.23 -7.79 12.58
CA SER A 97 0.28 -6.80 12.08
C SER A 97 -0.62 -6.27 13.19
N CYS A 98 -0.91 -4.96 13.17
CA CYS A 98 -1.87 -4.34 14.09
C CYS A 98 -3.05 -3.78 13.30
N THR A 99 -4.19 -4.47 13.27
CA THR A 99 -5.35 -4.06 12.46
C THR A 99 -6.34 -3.18 13.21
N ARG A 100 -6.03 -2.79 14.45
CA ARG A 100 -6.90 -2.02 15.34
C ARG A 100 -6.32 -0.65 15.66
N GLY A 101 -7.18 0.30 16.03
CA GLY A 101 -6.78 1.64 16.43
C GLY A 101 -6.48 2.60 15.26
N ASN A 102 -5.97 3.78 15.61
CA ASN A 102 -5.70 4.87 14.66
C ASN A 102 -4.44 4.63 13.83
N ASN A 103 -3.48 3.87 14.36
CA ASN A 103 -2.22 3.54 13.71
C ASN A 103 -2.26 2.10 13.18
N ALA A 104 -3.39 1.64 12.66
CA ALA A 104 -3.50 0.28 12.16
C ALA A 104 -2.62 0.09 10.91
N PHE A 105 -1.88 -1.00 10.86
CA PHE A 105 -0.98 -1.39 9.77
C PHE A 105 -0.98 -2.92 9.56
N LYS A 106 -0.52 -3.33 8.39
CA LYS A 106 -0.23 -4.72 8.06
C LYS A 106 1.25 -4.89 7.73
N VAL A 107 1.84 -5.99 8.17
CA VAL A 107 3.24 -6.30 7.93
C VAL A 107 3.33 -7.35 6.83
N TYR A 108 4.30 -7.16 5.94
CA TYR A 108 4.56 -8.04 4.80
C TYR A 108 6.06 -8.31 4.71
N ARG A 109 6.41 -9.42 4.05
CA ARG A 109 7.79 -9.79 3.72
C ARG A 109 7.91 -10.05 2.23
N MET A 110 8.90 -9.44 1.57
CA MET A 110 9.25 -9.81 0.19
C MET A 110 10.24 -10.98 0.23
N LYS A 111 9.84 -12.12 -0.33
CA LYS A 111 10.72 -13.28 -0.52
C LYS A 111 11.76 -12.96 -1.61
N PRO A 112 12.95 -13.60 -1.55
CA PRO A 112 13.98 -13.47 -2.58
C PRO A 112 13.42 -13.65 -3.99
#